data_AF-A0A836LBF3-F1
#
_entry.id   AF-A0A836LBF3-F1
#
_cell.length_a   1.000
_cell.length_b   1.000
_cell.length_c   1.000
_cell.angle_alpha   90.00
_cell.angle_beta   90.00
_cell.angle_gamma   90.00
#
_symmetry.space_group_name_H-M   'P 1'
#
loop_
_entity.id
_entity.type
_entity.pdbx_description
1 polymer ?
#
loop_
_entity_poly.entity_id
_entity_poly.type
_entity_poly.pdbx_seq_one_letter_code
_entity_poly.pdbx_strand_id
1 'polypeptide(L)'
;MESYAAPAGPQPPHVVYDTLSKAHKAAPQLKPIPAFEVYKVAREEELAAYRMLCRVLVMHHGTSLPKAQQRILDDMGEELCIGQERQSLEKEMAEQDKVLQGIRKSGVLRRRGDFTDGVEEMTVEDYLAEAPKDDGNGLYMPAPKAPRADGADSGAARATAAAAAAAVGAKRKGHIHAAVSKLAKEIEPAGRNLLLSTSAQEEQQLIQLLQQKREALVALRVELTEA
;
A
#
# COMPACT_ATOMS: atom_id res chain seq x y z
N MET A 1 -16.11 52.57 -12.49
CA MET A 1 -16.59 51.97 -11.22
C MET A 1 -15.86 50.67 -11.04
N GLU A 2 -14.75 50.70 -10.31
CA GLU A 2 -13.92 49.53 -10.02
C GLU A 2 -14.56 48.76 -8.87
N SER A 3 -14.89 47.49 -9.10
CA SER A 3 -15.39 46.56 -8.08
C SER A 3 -14.20 45.98 -7.32
N TYR A 4 -14.06 46.36 -6.05
CA TYR A 4 -13.07 45.77 -5.15
C TYR A 4 -13.39 44.29 -4.93
N ALA A 5 -12.50 43.41 -5.40
CA ALA A 5 -12.46 42.01 -5.00
C ALA A 5 -11.93 41.94 -3.55
N ALA A 6 -12.67 41.26 -2.68
CA ALA A 6 -12.25 41.01 -1.31
C ALA A 6 -10.97 40.14 -1.28
N PRO A 7 -10.04 40.37 -0.34
CA PRO A 7 -8.83 39.58 -0.26
C PRO A 7 -9.18 38.13 0.13
N ALA A 8 -8.61 37.17 -0.58
CA ALA A 8 -8.67 35.76 -0.22
C ALA A 8 -8.09 35.59 1.19
N GLY A 9 -8.94 35.19 2.14
CA GLY A 9 -8.51 34.90 3.50
C GLY A 9 -7.47 33.76 3.52
N PRO A 10 -6.64 33.68 4.59
CA PRO A 10 -5.65 32.62 4.73
C PRO A 10 -6.33 31.25 4.61
N GLN A 11 -5.84 30.42 3.69
CA GLN A 11 -6.33 29.05 3.54
C GLN A 11 -6.11 28.30 4.87
N PRO A 12 -7.12 27.59 5.38
CA PRO A 12 -6.94 26.83 6.62
C PRO A 12 -5.86 25.76 6.39
N PRO A 13 -5.00 25.51 7.39
CA PRO A 13 -3.98 24.48 7.29
C PRO A 13 -4.63 23.12 6.99
N HIS A 14 -4.00 22.32 6.12
CA HIS A 14 -4.39 20.92 5.92
C HIS A 14 -4.15 20.16 7.23
N VAL A 15 -5.19 20.01 8.04
CA VAL A 15 -5.10 19.29 9.31
C VAL A 15 -5.29 17.80 9.02
N VAL A 16 -4.20 17.04 9.11
CA VAL A 16 -4.24 15.57 9.12
C VAL A 16 -4.55 15.15 10.56
N TYR A 17 -5.71 14.54 10.77
CA TYR A 17 -6.09 14.00 12.06
C TYR A 17 -5.58 12.57 12.17
N ASP A 18 -4.84 12.29 13.23
CA ASP A 18 -4.27 10.98 13.53
C ASP A 18 -5.29 10.02 14.19
N THR A 19 -6.42 10.53 14.71
CA THR A 19 -7.42 9.74 15.45
C THR A 19 -8.85 10.28 15.27
N LEU A 20 -9.85 9.39 15.30
CA LEU A 20 -11.27 9.74 15.19
C LEU A 20 -11.79 10.67 16.29
N SER A 21 -11.21 10.58 17.48
CA SER A 21 -11.54 11.47 18.59
C SER A 21 -11.11 12.92 18.31
N LYS A 22 -9.99 13.13 17.60
CA LYS A 22 -9.57 14.48 17.17
C LYS A 22 -10.43 14.99 16.03
N ALA A 23 -10.82 14.11 15.11
CA ALA A 23 -11.79 14.42 14.06
C ALA A 23 -13.15 14.87 14.64
N HIS A 24 -13.73 14.11 15.59
CA HIS A 24 -14.99 14.48 16.25
C HIS A 24 -14.90 15.73 17.11
N LYS A 25 -13.76 15.96 17.80
CA LYS A 25 -13.55 17.20 18.56
C LYS A 25 -13.35 18.42 17.65
N ALA A 26 -12.87 18.21 16.43
CA ALA A 26 -12.77 19.23 15.38
C ALA A 26 -14.01 19.29 14.47
N ALA A 27 -15.14 18.65 14.86
CA ALA A 27 -16.38 18.57 14.09
C ALA A 27 -16.84 19.85 13.36
N PRO A 28 -16.66 21.09 13.85
CA PRO A 28 -17.04 22.27 13.06
C PRO A 28 -16.20 22.47 11.78
N GLN A 29 -15.09 21.75 11.56
CA GLN A 29 -14.18 21.92 10.42
C GLN A 29 -14.11 20.71 9.47
N LEU A 30 -14.71 19.57 9.80
CA LEU A 30 -14.76 18.43 8.88
C LEU A 30 -15.88 18.65 7.87
N LYS A 31 -15.48 18.95 6.63
CA LYS A 31 -16.42 18.97 5.52
C LYS A 31 -16.83 17.52 5.23
N PRO A 32 -18.13 17.17 5.29
CA PRO A 32 -18.57 15.85 4.86
C PRO A 32 -18.20 15.65 3.39
N ILE A 33 -17.70 14.47 3.05
CA ILE A 33 -17.46 14.11 1.65
C ILE A 33 -18.83 14.00 0.98
N PRO A 34 -19.07 14.74 -0.12
CA PRO A 34 -20.33 14.62 -0.85
C PRO A 34 -20.56 13.18 -1.32
N ALA A 35 -21.79 12.67 -1.16
CA ALA A 35 -22.13 11.30 -1.54
C ALA A 35 -21.81 10.97 -3.01
N PHE A 36 -21.86 11.97 -3.90
CA PHE A 36 -21.51 11.78 -5.32
C PHE A 36 -20.02 11.46 -5.52
N GLU A 37 -19.13 11.97 -4.66
CA GLU A 37 -17.69 11.69 -4.74
C GLU A 37 -17.40 10.26 -4.29
N VAL A 38 -18.08 9.81 -3.23
CA VAL A 38 -18.00 8.42 -2.75
C VAL A 38 -18.54 7.46 -3.82
N TYR A 39 -19.70 7.77 -4.40
CA TYR A 39 -20.27 6.98 -5.49
C TYR A 39 -19.36 6.94 -6.72
N LYS A 40 -18.73 8.07 -7.08
CA LYS A 40 -17.81 8.13 -8.21
C LYS A 40 -16.66 7.14 -8.04
N VAL A 41 -16.01 7.14 -6.86
CA VAL A 41 -14.91 6.21 -6.58
C VAL A 41 -15.41 4.77 -6.59
N ALA A 42 -16.54 4.47 -5.94
CA ALA A 42 -17.13 3.13 -5.97
C ALA A 42 -17.41 2.65 -7.40
N ARG A 43 -17.96 3.53 -8.25
CA ARG A 43 -18.27 3.21 -9.64
C ARG A 43 -17.01 2.99 -10.48
N GLU A 44 -15.94 3.73 -10.22
CA GLU A 44 -14.64 3.52 -10.86
C GLU A 44 -14.05 2.16 -10.50
N GLU A 45 -14.18 1.73 -9.24
CA GLU A 45 -13.76 0.40 -8.77
C GLU A 45 -14.58 -0.73 -9.41
N GLU A 46 -15.91 -0.59 -9.49
CA GLU A 46 -16.78 -1.58 -10.17
C GLU A 46 -16.36 -1.79 -11.64
N LEU A 47 -16.12 -0.69 -12.36
CA LEU A 47 -15.68 -0.73 -13.76
C LEU A 47 -14.27 -1.33 -13.88
N ALA A 48 -13.36 -0.97 -12.98
CA ALA A 48 -12.00 -1.50 -12.97
C ALA A 48 -11.98 -3.00 -12.67
N ALA A 49 -12.77 -3.46 -11.68
CA ALA A 49 -12.89 -4.87 -11.32
C ALA A 49 -13.40 -5.71 -12.49
N TYR A 50 -14.50 -5.28 -13.14
CA TYR A 50 -15.04 -5.98 -14.30
C TYR A 50 -14.04 -6.04 -15.46
N ARG A 51 -13.35 -4.92 -15.74
CA ARG A 51 -12.28 -4.87 -16.75
C ARG A 51 -11.14 -5.84 -16.42
N MET A 52 -10.67 -5.89 -15.18
CA MET A 52 -9.61 -6.81 -14.76
C MET A 52 -10.04 -8.26 -14.92
N LEU A 53 -11.28 -8.59 -14.55
CA LEU A 53 -11.85 -9.93 -14.73
C LEU A 53 -11.83 -10.37 -16.20
N CYS A 54 -12.32 -9.52 -17.11
CA CYS A 54 -12.25 -9.79 -18.56
C CYS A 54 -10.81 -10.10 -19.01
N ARG A 55 -9.85 -9.29 -18.57
CA ARG A 55 -8.43 -9.46 -18.94
C ARG A 55 -7.87 -10.79 -18.44
N VAL A 56 -8.11 -11.12 -17.17
CA VAL A 56 -7.63 -12.37 -16.55
C VAL A 56 -8.21 -13.58 -17.29
N LEU A 57 -9.52 -13.57 -17.58
CA LEU A 57 -10.16 -14.66 -18.31
C LEU A 57 -9.57 -14.83 -19.71
N VAL A 58 -9.24 -13.75 -20.42
CA VAL A 58 -8.54 -13.84 -21.72
C VAL A 58 -7.11 -14.38 -21.58
N MET A 59 -6.37 -14.02 -20.53
CA MET A 59 -5.03 -14.59 -20.30
C MET A 59 -5.09 -16.13 -20.12
N HIS A 60 -6.12 -16.64 -19.43
CA HIS A 60 -6.30 -18.07 -19.18
C HIS A 60 -6.94 -18.83 -20.35
N HIS A 61 -8.00 -18.28 -20.92
CA HIS A 61 -8.92 -18.96 -21.84
C HIS A 61 -8.96 -18.38 -23.25
N GLY A 62 -8.40 -17.18 -23.44
CA GLY A 62 -8.28 -16.52 -24.75
C GLY A 62 -9.59 -15.89 -25.17
N THR A 63 -9.76 -15.73 -26.48
CA THR A 63 -10.95 -15.09 -27.05
C THR A 63 -12.19 -15.97 -27.02
N SER A 64 -12.03 -17.29 -26.88
CA SER A 64 -13.16 -18.21 -26.73
C SER A 64 -13.25 -18.65 -25.27
N LEU A 65 -14.13 -17.99 -24.52
CA LEU A 65 -14.37 -18.31 -23.12
C LEU A 65 -15.26 -19.56 -22.99
N PRO A 66 -14.89 -20.52 -22.12
CA PRO A 66 -15.78 -21.62 -21.77
C PRO A 66 -17.09 -21.11 -21.16
N LYS A 67 -18.17 -21.87 -21.33
CA LYS A 67 -19.52 -21.51 -20.81
C LYS A 67 -19.53 -21.14 -19.33
N ALA A 68 -18.75 -21.82 -18.50
CA ALA A 68 -18.65 -21.51 -17.08
C ALA A 68 -18.04 -20.12 -16.82
N GLN A 69 -17.02 -19.74 -17.60
CA GLN A 69 -16.37 -18.44 -17.48
C GLN A 69 -17.22 -17.32 -18.08
N GLN A 70 -17.99 -17.63 -19.13
CA GLN A 70 -18.97 -16.69 -19.67
C GLN A 70 -20.04 -16.35 -18.62
N ARG A 71 -20.56 -17.36 -17.90
CA ARG A 71 -21.53 -17.15 -16.82
C ARG A 71 -20.97 -16.28 -15.70
N ILE A 72 -19.71 -16.51 -15.29
CA ILE A 72 -19.06 -15.65 -14.29
C ILE A 72 -19.03 -14.18 -14.75
N LEU A 73 -18.72 -13.91 -16.03
CA LEU A 73 -18.79 -12.53 -16.53
C LEU A 73 -20.21 -11.97 -16.53
N ASP A 74 -21.19 -12.78 -16.91
CA ASP A 74 -22.57 -12.32 -16.99
C ASP A 74 -23.12 -12.01 -15.57
N ASP A 75 -22.87 -12.92 -14.61
CA ASP A 75 -23.23 -12.77 -13.19
C ASP A 75 -22.54 -11.54 -12.57
N MET A 76 -21.23 -11.39 -12.77
CA MET A 76 -20.49 -10.22 -12.25
C MET A 76 -20.91 -8.92 -12.94
N GLY A 77 -21.33 -8.98 -14.20
CA GLY A 77 -21.86 -7.83 -14.92
C GLY A 77 -23.20 -7.36 -14.36
N GLU A 78 -24.04 -8.29 -13.91
CA GLU A 78 -25.29 -7.99 -13.21
C GLU A 78 -25.04 -7.41 -11.81
N GLU A 79 -24.22 -8.08 -10.98
CA GLU A 79 -23.90 -7.64 -9.62
C GLU A 79 -23.27 -6.23 -9.59
N LEU A 80 -22.35 -5.95 -10.50
CA LEU A 80 -21.68 -4.64 -10.59
C LEU A 80 -22.47 -3.63 -11.45
N CYS A 81 -23.70 -3.96 -11.85
CA CYS A 81 -24.57 -3.08 -12.63
C CYS A 81 -23.89 -2.52 -13.90
N ILE A 82 -23.15 -3.36 -14.62
CA ILE A 82 -22.43 -2.98 -15.83
C ILE A 82 -23.36 -3.14 -17.03
N GLY A 83 -23.62 -2.05 -17.76
CA GLY A 83 -24.47 -2.10 -18.95
C GLY A 83 -23.91 -3.00 -20.05
N GLN A 84 -24.78 -3.69 -20.81
CA GLN A 84 -24.40 -4.68 -21.83
C GLN A 84 -23.43 -4.15 -22.90
N GLU A 85 -23.59 -2.89 -23.32
CA GLU A 85 -22.66 -2.22 -24.24
C GLU A 85 -21.25 -2.13 -23.64
N ARG A 86 -21.15 -1.73 -22.36
CA ARG A 86 -19.87 -1.63 -21.66
C ARG A 86 -19.26 -3.01 -21.43
N GLN A 87 -20.08 -4.01 -21.08
CA GLN A 87 -19.61 -5.38 -20.94
C GLN A 87 -18.99 -5.90 -22.24
N SER A 88 -19.64 -5.64 -23.38
CA SER A 88 -19.17 -6.04 -24.70
C SER A 88 -17.87 -5.32 -25.07
N LEU A 89 -17.77 -4.02 -24.79
CA LEU A 89 -16.56 -3.23 -25.01
C LEU A 89 -15.35 -3.76 -24.22
N GLU A 90 -15.51 -4.04 -22.93
CA GLU A 90 -14.39 -4.54 -22.11
C GLU A 90 -13.94 -5.95 -22.55
N LYS A 91 -14.88 -6.80 -22.98
CA LYS A 91 -14.58 -8.10 -23.58
C LYS A 91 -13.75 -7.91 -24.87
N GLU A 92 -14.24 -7.08 -25.81
CA GLU A 92 -13.55 -6.79 -27.07
C GLU A 92 -12.14 -6.20 -26.86
N MET A 93 -12.02 -5.23 -25.95
CA MET A 93 -10.72 -4.62 -25.62
C MET A 93 -9.73 -5.63 -25.04
N ALA A 94 -10.20 -6.55 -24.19
CA ALA A 94 -9.35 -7.61 -23.65
C ALA A 94 -8.93 -8.60 -24.74
N GLU A 95 -9.83 -8.97 -25.65
CA GLU A 95 -9.53 -9.88 -26.76
C GLU A 95 -8.47 -9.32 -27.72
N GLN A 96 -8.51 -8.01 -27.97
CA GLN A 96 -7.59 -7.31 -28.88
C GLN A 96 -6.25 -6.94 -28.23
N ASP A 97 -6.10 -7.06 -26.91
CA ASP A 97 -4.88 -6.70 -26.20
C ASP A 97 -3.73 -7.70 -26.50
N LYS A 98 -2.72 -7.21 -27.22
CA LYS A 98 -1.54 -7.97 -27.63
C LYS A 98 -0.73 -8.51 -26.45
N VAL A 99 -0.71 -7.81 -25.32
CA VAL A 99 0.01 -8.26 -24.11
C VAL A 99 -0.69 -9.48 -23.53
N LEU A 100 -2.02 -9.46 -23.44
CA LEU A 100 -2.81 -10.59 -22.94
C LEU A 100 -2.66 -11.82 -23.84
N GLN A 101 -2.68 -11.60 -25.16
CA GLN A 101 -2.40 -12.66 -26.12
C GLN A 101 -0.98 -13.21 -25.96
N GLY A 102 0.02 -12.36 -25.70
CA GLY A 102 1.39 -12.76 -25.41
C GLY A 102 1.51 -13.62 -24.14
N ILE A 103 0.87 -13.20 -23.05
CA ILE A 103 0.80 -13.95 -21.78
C ILE A 103 0.16 -15.32 -21.97
N ARG A 104 -0.94 -15.39 -22.72
CA ARG A 104 -1.59 -16.66 -23.05
C ARG A 104 -0.67 -17.57 -23.86
N LYS A 105 -0.05 -17.04 -24.93
CA LYS A 105 0.82 -17.79 -25.85
C LYS A 105 2.10 -18.29 -25.16
N SER A 106 2.65 -17.54 -24.21
CA SER A 106 3.84 -17.96 -23.45
C SER A 106 3.56 -19.14 -22.52
N GLY A 107 2.30 -19.40 -22.19
CA GLY A 107 1.90 -20.44 -21.25
C GLY A 107 2.39 -20.20 -19.82
N VAL A 108 2.83 -18.98 -19.50
CA VAL A 108 3.42 -18.63 -18.20
C VAL A 108 2.49 -18.99 -17.03
N LEU A 109 1.18 -18.74 -17.19
CA LEU A 109 0.17 -19.03 -16.16
C LEU A 109 -0.10 -20.53 -15.94
N ARG A 110 0.37 -21.41 -16.83
CA ARG A 110 0.31 -22.88 -16.65
C ARG A 110 1.54 -23.43 -15.94
N ARG A 111 2.60 -22.63 -15.86
CA ARG A 111 3.90 -22.97 -15.30
C ARG A 111 4.21 -22.12 -14.07
N ARG A 112 3.19 -21.81 -13.27
CA ARG A 112 3.33 -20.94 -12.09
C ARG A 112 4.41 -21.44 -11.12
N GLY A 113 4.57 -22.76 -10.99
CA GLY A 113 5.62 -23.36 -10.16
C GLY A 113 7.06 -23.16 -10.68
N ASP A 114 7.25 -22.72 -11.93
CA ASP A 114 8.58 -22.44 -12.49
C ASP A 114 9.07 -21.03 -12.13
N PHE A 115 8.20 -20.18 -11.57
CA PHE A 115 8.49 -18.78 -11.27
C PHE A 115 8.41 -18.53 -9.77
N THR A 116 9.46 -17.94 -9.20
CA THR A 116 9.39 -17.25 -7.92
C THR A 116 8.86 -15.85 -8.22
N ASP A 117 7.56 -15.65 -8.08
CA ASP A 117 6.89 -14.38 -8.39
C ASP A 117 7.23 -13.27 -7.38
N GLY A 118 7.79 -13.62 -6.21
CA GLY A 118 8.02 -12.66 -5.13
C GLY A 118 6.72 -12.07 -4.59
N VAL A 119 5.58 -12.68 -4.94
CA VAL A 119 4.23 -12.34 -4.52
C VAL A 119 3.69 -13.63 -3.93
N GLU A 120 4.22 -14.01 -2.76
CA GLU A 120 3.57 -15.05 -1.98
C GLU A 120 2.12 -14.63 -1.72
N GLU A 121 1.18 -15.57 -1.78
CA GLU A 121 -0.19 -15.34 -1.35
C GLU A 121 -0.15 -14.95 0.13
N MET A 122 -0.04 -13.65 0.38
CA MET A 122 0.07 -13.10 1.71
C MET A 122 -1.23 -13.41 2.42
N THR A 123 -1.14 -14.20 3.50
CA THR A 123 -2.32 -14.44 4.32
C THR A 123 -2.77 -13.12 4.94
N VAL A 124 -4.03 -13.05 5.36
CA VAL A 124 -4.50 -11.88 6.10
C VAL A 124 -3.64 -11.68 7.35
N GLU A 125 -3.20 -12.78 7.97
CA GLU A 125 -2.29 -12.80 9.10
C GLU A 125 -0.91 -12.21 8.75
N ASP A 126 -0.34 -12.54 7.59
CA ASP A 126 0.95 -12.00 7.13
C ASP A 126 0.84 -10.51 6.80
N TYR A 127 -0.25 -10.10 6.14
CA TYR A 127 -0.52 -8.69 5.85
C TYR A 127 -0.66 -7.87 7.14
N LEU A 128 -1.38 -8.41 8.13
CA LEU A 128 -1.57 -7.76 9.42
C LEU A 128 -0.30 -7.81 10.30
N ALA A 129 0.58 -8.78 10.10
CA ALA A 129 1.86 -8.86 10.80
C ALA A 129 2.85 -7.77 10.34
N GLU A 130 2.82 -7.41 9.06
CA GLU A 130 3.60 -6.31 8.48
C GLU A 130 2.87 -4.97 8.52
N ALA A 131 1.55 -4.96 8.68
CA ALA A 131 0.79 -3.74 8.92
C ALA A 131 1.33 -3.03 10.18
N PRO A 132 1.50 -1.70 10.15
CA PRO A 132 1.75 -0.93 11.36
C PRO A 132 0.70 -1.33 12.40
N LYS A 133 1.13 -1.72 13.61
CA LYS A 133 0.21 -2.09 14.68
C LYS A 133 -0.84 -0.99 14.83
N ASP A 134 -2.09 -1.33 14.53
CA ASP A 134 -3.25 -0.48 14.80
C ASP A 134 -3.18 -0.10 16.29
N ASP A 135 -3.27 1.19 16.59
CA ASP A 135 -3.29 1.71 17.96
C ASP A 135 -4.60 1.34 18.69
N GLY A 136 -5.51 0.65 17.98
CA GLY A 136 -6.80 0.18 18.46
C GLY A 136 -7.90 1.22 18.27
N ASN A 137 -7.67 2.26 17.46
CA ASN A 137 -8.65 3.34 17.22
C ASN A 137 -9.29 3.29 15.83
N GLY A 138 -9.22 2.14 15.13
CA GLY A 138 -9.89 1.93 13.84
C GLY A 138 -11.42 2.12 13.88
N LEU A 139 -11.96 2.61 12.77
CA LEU A 139 -13.39 2.96 12.54
C LEU A 139 -14.39 1.78 12.63
N TYR A 140 -13.94 0.55 12.87
CA TYR A 140 -14.80 -0.63 12.84
C TYR A 140 -14.40 -1.65 13.91
N MET A 141 -15.28 -1.87 14.89
CA MET A 141 -15.17 -2.95 15.88
C MET A 141 -15.99 -4.14 15.40
N PRO A 142 -15.40 -5.33 15.16
CA PRO A 142 -16.16 -6.57 15.09
C PRO A 142 -16.73 -6.87 16.48
N ALA A 143 -18.01 -7.24 16.56
CA ALA A 143 -18.63 -7.62 17.83
C ALA A 143 -17.89 -8.80 18.47
N PRO A 144 -17.51 -8.72 19.76
CA PRO A 144 -16.68 -9.75 20.39
C PRO A 144 -17.49 -11.03 20.63
N LYS A 145 -17.18 -12.10 19.91
CA LYS A 145 -17.50 -13.46 20.36
C LYS A 145 -16.48 -13.88 21.41
N ALA A 146 -16.99 -14.31 22.56
CA ALA A 146 -16.25 -14.64 23.77
C ALA A 146 -15.22 -15.78 23.57
N PRO A 147 -14.09 -15.76 24.30
CA PRO A 147 -13.03 -16.74 24.18
C PRO A 147 -13.33 -18.01 25.00
N ARG A 148 -12.89 -19.15 24.48
CA ARG A 148 -12.71 -20.38 25.27
C ARG A 148 -11.25 -20.79 25.12
N ALA A 149 -10.53 -20.80 26.24
CA ALA A 149 -9.16 -21.30 26.36
C ALA A 149 -9.18 -22.83 26.53
N ASP A 150 -8.19 -23.51 25.95
CA ASP A 150 -7.11 -24.18 26.71
C ASP A 150 -6.26 -25.08 25.79
N GLY A 151 -4.96 -25.14 26.09
CA GLY A 151 -4.11 -26.28 25.74
C GLY A 151 -2.78 -25.96 25.05
N ALA A 152 -1.75 -25.67 25.85
CA ALA A 152 -0.35 -25.75 25.44
C ALA A 152 0.07 -27.23 25.24
N ASP A 153 1.02 -27.52 24.33
CA ASP A 153 2.33 -28.04 24.78
C ASP A 153 3.44 -28.08 23.70
N SER A 154 4.65 -28.17 24.24
CA SER A 154 6.02 -28.08 23.73
C SER A 154 6.45 -29.02 22.59
N GLY A 155 7.52 -28.62 21.89
CA GLY A 155 8.30 -29.51 21.02
C GLY A 155 9.59 -28.89 20.48
N ALA A 156 10.59 -28.68 21.33
CA ALA A 156 11.93 -28.27 20.93
C ALA A 156 12.79 -29.46 20.44
N ALA A 157 13.56 -29.21 19.39
CA ALA A 157 14.93 -29.69 19.11
C ALA A 157 15.11 -30.29 17.71
N ARG A 158 15.89 -29.62 16.86
CA ARG A 158 17.17 -30.11 16.32
C ARG A 158 17.72 -29.15 15.26
N ALA A 159 19.04 -28.92 15.36
CA ALA A 159 19.99 -28.58 14.30
C ALA A 159 20.83 -27.33 14.57
N THR A 160 21.62 -27.38 15.65
CA THR A 160 22.83 -26.56 15.80
C THR A 160 23.97 -27.19 15.00
N ALA A 161 24.34 -26.60 13.85
CA ALA A 161 25.70 -26.74 13.28
C ALA A 161 26.03 -25.79 12.10
N ALA A 162 25.16 -24.84 11.71
CA ALA A 162 25.45 -23.89 10.61
C ALA A 162 25.27 -22.40 10.96
N ALA A 163 25.18 -22.07 12.26
CA ALA A 163 24.75 -20.74 12.70
C ALA A 163 25.88 -19.72 13.00
N ALA A 164 27.16 -20.10 12.93
CA ALA A 164 28.24 -19.19 13.33
C ALA A 164 28.66 -18.18 12.23
N ALA A 165 28.51 -18.51 10.94
CA ALA A 165 28.82 -17.58 9.84
C ALA A 165 27.62 -16.69 9.45
N ALA A 166 26.40 -17.23 9.51
CA ALA A 166 25.16 -16.48 9.23
C ALA A 166 24.78 -15.49 10.35
N ALA A 167 25.14 -15.77 11.61
CA ALA A 167 24.85 -14.88 12.73
C ALA A 167 25.68 -13.58 12.70
N VAL A 168 26.88 -13.58 12.09
CA VAL A 168 27.69 -12.36 11.95
C VAL A 168 27.14 -11.46 10.85
N GLY A 169 26.69 -12.04 9.73
CA GLY A 169 26.00 -11.31 8.65
C GLY A 169 24.63 -10.77 9.07
N ALA A 170 23.84 -11.56 9.82
CA ALA A 170 22.54 -11.13 10.33
C ALA A 170 22.64 -10.04 11.42
N LYS A 171 23.64 -10.12 12.32
CA LYS A 171 23.90 -9.07 13.32
C LYS A 171 24.39 -7.76 12.69
N ARG A 172 25.20 -7.82 11.62
CA ARG A 172 25.65 -6.63 10.88
C ARG A 172 24.51 -5.95 10.11
N LYS A 173 23.68 -6.73 9.39
CA LYS A 173 22.49 -6.19 8.68
C LYS A 173 21.47 -5.59 9.66
N GLY A 174 21.28 -6.19 10.84
CA GLY A 174 20.43 -5.63 11.89
C GLY A 174 20.96 -4.32 12.49
N HIS A 175 22.28 -4.18 12.66
CA HIS A 175 22.90 -2.94 13.14
C HIS A 175 22.76 -1.79 12.13
N ILE A 176 23.00 -2.06 10.84
CA ILE A 176 22.84 -1.06 9.76
C ILE A 176 21.36 -0.63 9.67
N HIS A 177 20.41 -1.57 9.73
CA HIS A 177 18.99 -1.25 9.71
C HIS A 177 18.59 -0.35 10.90
N ALA A 178 19.04 -0.67 12.11
CA ALA A 178 18.78 0.14 13.30
C ALA A 178 19.40 1.56 13.19
N ALA A 179 20.60 1.67 12.62
CA ALA A 179 21.26 2.96 12.39
C ALA A 179 20.51 3.81 11.35
N VAL A 180 20.06 3.21 10.25
CA VAL A 180 19.24 3.88 9.22
C VAL A 180 17.89 4.34 9.81
N SER A 181 17.21 3.50 10.59
CA SER A 181 15.96 3.88 11.25
C SER A 181 16.14 5.03 12.24
N LYS A 182 17.28 5.09 12.95
CA LYS A 182 17.60 6.21 13.85
C LYS A 182 17.86 7.50 13.07
N LEU A 183 18.64 7.43 11.98
CA LEU A 183 18.90 8.58 11.12
C LEU A 183 17.60 9.09 10.46
N ALA A 184 16.69 8.22 10.04
CA ALA A 184 15.39 8.61 9.50
C ALA A 184 14.57 9.43 10.51
N LYS A 185 14.49 8.97 11.76
CA LYS A 185 13.80 9.69 12.86
C LYS A 185 14.40 11.05 13.20
N GLU A 186 15.67 11.28 12.86
CA GLU A 186 16.36 12.55 13.09
C GLU A 186 16.27 13.48 11.86
N ILE A 187 16.23 12.93 10.65
CA ILE A 187 16.10 13.68 9.39
C ILE A 187 14.68 14.25 9.22
N GLU A 188 13.65 13.47 9.55
CA GLU A 188 12.25 13.88 9.39
C GLU A 188 11.90 15.18 10.15
N PRO A 189 12.18 15.32 11.46
CA PRO A 189 11.91 16.57 12.17
C PRO A 189 12.84 17.72 11.71
N ALA A 190 14.11 17.43 11.38
CA ALA A 190 15.03 18.46 10.89
C ALA A 190 14.61 19.03 9.53
N GLY A 191 14.15 18.17 8.61
CA GLY A 191 13.60 18.59 7.32
C GLY A 191 12.30 19.38 7.46
N ARG A 192 11.41 18.94 8.35
CA ARG A 192 10.18 19.68 8.66
C ARG A 192 10.46 21.05 9.28
N ASN A 193 11.42 21.14 10.19
CA ASN A 193 11.81 22.39 10.82
C ASN A 193 12.53 23.33 9.84
N LEU A 194 13.25 22.80 8.85
CA LEU A 194 13.89 23.62 7.81
C LEU A 194 12.84 24.32 6.94
N LEU A 195 11.79 23.60 6.54
CA LEU A 195 10.68 24.14 5.75
C LEU A 195 9.84 25.18 6.49
N LEU A 196 9.89 25.16 7.82
CA LEU A 196 9.13 26.06 8.70
C LEU A 196 10.01 27.13 9.37
N SER A 197 11.32 27.15 9.08
CA SER A 197 12.26 28.09 9.66
C SER A 197 11.98 29.51 9.14
N THR A 198 11.97 30.49 10.06
CA THR A 198 11.83 31.92 9.74
C THR A 198 13.14 32.70 9.92
N SER A 199 14.21 32.02 10.35
CA SER A 199 15.52 32.61 10.65
C SER A 199 16.59 32.01 9.76
N ALA A 200 17.35 32.87 9.07
CA ALA A 200 18.47 32.45 8.21
C ALA A 200 19.55 31.68 8.98
N GLN A 201 19.71 31.96 10.28
CA GLN A 201 20.68 31.27 11.12
C GLN A 201 20.20 29.85 11.49
N GLU A 202 18.91 29.69 11.78
CA GLU A 202 18.30 28.38 12.07
C GLU A 202 18.24 27.51 10.81
N GLU A 203 17.95 28.12 9.66
CA GLU A 203 17.99 27.46 8.35
C GLU A 203 19.38 26.89 8.06
N GLN A 204 20.42 27.69 8.27
CA GLN A 204 21.81 27.28 8.02
C GLN A 204 22.28 26.17 8.97
N GLN A 205 21.82 26.17 10.23
CA GLN A 205 22.09 25.08 11.19
C GLN A 205 21.39 23.78 10.79
N LEU A 206 20.14 23.86 10.33
CA LEU A 206 19.37 22.70 9.88
C LEU A 206 19.92 22.11 8.57
N ILE A 207 20.40 22.95 7.65
CA ILE A 207 21.10 22.51 6.44
C ILE A 207 22.39 21.76 6.80
N GLN A 208 23.22 22.30 7.72
CA GLN A 208 24.44 21.62 8.17
C GLN A 208 24.14 20.28 8.85
N LEU A 209 23.09 20.23 9.67
CA LEU A 209 22.64 18.99 10.30
C LEU A 209 22.23 17.95 9.25
N LEU A 210 21.42 18.32 8.25
CA LEU A 210 20.99 17.40 7.19
C LEU A 210 22.15 16.93 6.31
N GLN A 211 23.14 17.80 6.05
CA GLN A 211 24.38 17.42 5.35
C GLN A 211 25.18 16.38 6.14
N GLN A 212 25.34 16.57 7.46
CA GLN A 212 26.00 15.60 8.33
C GLN A 212 25.28 14.23 8.32
N LYS A 213 23.93 14.23 8.32
CA LYS A 213 23.15 12.97 8.26
C LYS A 213 23.25 12.29 6.90
N ARG A 214 23.34 13.06 5.81
CA ARG A 214 23.61 12.54 4.46
C ARG A 214 24.96 11.84 4.41
N GLU A 215 26.00 12.44 4.96
CA GLU A 215 27.34 11.83 5.02
C GLU A 215 27.32 10.52 5.82
N ALA A 216 26.61 10.49 6.95
CA ALA A 216 26.43 9.27 7.73
C ALA A 216 25.69 8.15 6.96
N LEU A 217 24.66 8.49 6.18
CA LEU A 217 23.97 7.52 5.31
C LEU A 217 24.86 7.02 4.17
N VAL A 218 25.71 7.88 3.61
CA VAL A 218 26.67 7.49 2.57
C VAL A 218 27.73 6.54 3.15
N ALA A 219 28.23 6.79 4.36
CA ALA A 219 29.15 5.89 5.04
C ALA A 219 28.51 4.51 5.31
N LEU A 220 27.27 4.49 5.84
CA LEU A 220 26.53 3.24 6.05
C LEU A 220 26.25 2.48 4.74
N ARG A 221 26.05 3.21 3.63
CA ARG A 221 25.89 2.60 2.30
C ARG A 221 27.20 1.93 1.85
N VAL A 222 28.34 2.58 2.04
CA VAL A 222 29.66 2.00 1.72
C VAL A 222 29.92 0.74 2.57
N GLU A 223 29.65 0.81 3.87
CA GLU A 223 29.77 -0.34 4.80
C GLU A 223 28.85 -1.52 4.41
N LEU A 224 27.69 -1.24 3.81
CA LEU A 224 26.78 -2.27 3.31
C LEU A 224 27.25 -2.89 1.99
N THR A 225 27.94 -2.14 1.13
CA THR A 225 28.39 -2.59 -0.20
C THR A 225 29.79 -3.21 -0.23
N GLU A 226 30.65 -2.88 0.73
CA GLU A 226 32.00 -3.45 0.87
C GLU A 226 32.05 -4.72 1.77
N ALA A 227 30.89 -5.16 2.27
CA ALA A 227 30.70 -6.36 3.09
C ALA A 227 30.10 -7.53 2.32
#